data_AF-A0AA95S096-F1
#
_entry.id   AF-A0AA95S096-F1
#
_cell.length_a   1.000
_cell.length_b   1.000
_cell.length_c   1.000
_cell.angle_alpha   90.00
_cell.angle_beta   90.00
_cell.angle_gamma   90.00
#
_symmetry.space_group_name_H-M   'P 1'
#
loop_
_entity.id
_entity.type
_entity.pdbx_description
1 polymer ?
#
loop_
_entity_poly.entity_id
_entity_poly.type
_entity_poly.pdbx_seq_one_letter_code
_entity_poly.pdbx_strand_id
1 'polypeptide(L)' 'MLKMFIKGRYYYHLIQHRHNELLKQDCLDEELRAKLKVRASYHNSKAVEFSLKM' A
#
# COMPACT_ATOMS: atom_id res chain seq x y z
N MET A 1 -10.16 9.06 -19.50
CA MET A 1 -9.04 9.60 -18.70
C MET A 1 -9.19 9.30 -17.21
N LEU A 2 -10.30 9.64 -16.56
CA LEU A 2 -10.52 9.39 -15.12
C LEU A 2 -10.34 7.91 -14.71
N LYS A 3 -10.88 6.96 -15.48
CA LYS A 3 -10.70 5.51 -15.22
C LYS A 3 -9.23 5.07 -15.23
N MET A 4 -8.42 5.58 -16.16
CA MET A 4 -6.97 5.28 -16.19
C MET A 4 -6.25 5.90 -15.00
N PHE A 5 -6.65 7.12 -14.59
CA PHE A 5 -6.08 7.76 -13.41
C PHE A 5 -6.39 6.94 -12.14
N ILE A 6 -7.63 6.52 -11.95
CA ILE A 6 -8.03 5.66 -10.81
C ILE A 6 -7.26 4.34 -10.84
N LYS A 7 -7.13 3.69 -12.01
CA LYS A 7 -6.35 2.46 -12.18
C LYS A 7 -4.86 2.67 -11.86
N GLY A 8 -4.27 3.78 -12.28
CA GLY A 8 -2.89 4.13 -11.93
C GLY A 8 -2.69 4.30 -10.41
N ARG A 9 -3.63 4.99 -9.75
CA ARG A 9 -3.61 5.16 -8.29
C ARG A 9 -3.78 3.83 -7.55
N TYR A 10 -4.69 2.98 -8.03
CA TYR A 10 -4.85 1.61 -7.53
C TYR A 10 -3.51 0.86 -7.53
N TYR A 11 -2.83 0.78 -8.67
CA TYR A 11 -1.56 0.05 -8.77
C TYR A 11 -0.43 0.69 -7.96
N TYR A 12 -0.37 2.02 -7.91
CA TYR A 12 0.58 2.73 -7.05
C TYR A 12 0.45 2.28 -5.59
N HIS A 13 -0.78 2.30 -5.05
CA HIS A 13 -1.03 1.89 -3.68
C HIS A 13 -0.80 0.38 -3.47
N LEU A 14 -1.16 -0.46 -4.44
CA LEU A 14 -0.91 -1.90 -4.36
C LEU A 14 0.59 -2.23 -4.28
N ILE A 15 1.41 -1.59 -5.13
CA ILE A 15 2.87 -1.79 -5.14
C ILE A 15 3.49 -1.30 -3.83
N GLN A 16 3.10 -0.11 -3.35
CA GLN A 16 3.59 0.43 -2.08
C GLN A 16 3.19 -0.44 -0.88
N HIS A 17 1.98 -1.00 -0.87
CA HIS A 17 1.56 -1.95 0.16
C HIS A 17 2.49 -3.17 0.18
N ARG A 18 2.70 -3.82 -0.97
CA ARG A 18 3.57 -4.99 -1.09
C ARG A 18 5.01 -4.68 -0.69
N HIS A 19 5.53 -3.52 -1.10
CA HIS A 19 6.87 -3.09 -0.74
C HIS A 19 7.04 -2.91 0.78
N ASN A 20 6.09 -2.27 1.45
CA ASN A 20 6.14 -2.12 2.91
C ASN A 20 5.97 -3.47 3.64
N GLU A 21 5.15 -4.39 3.12
CA GLU A 21 5.02 -5.74 3.68
C GLU A 21 6.34 -6.53 3.57
N LEU A 22 7.03 -6.43 2.44
CA LEU A 22 8.35 -7.04 2.25
C LEU A 22 9.38 -6.45 3.22
N LEU A 23 9.49 -5.11 3.30
CA LEU A 23 10.40 -4.47 4.26
C LEU A 23 10.09 -4.88 5.70
N LYS A 24 8.81 -5.03 6.06
CA LYS A 24 8.38 -5.44 7.40
C LYS A 24 8.85 -6.87 7.74
N GLN A 25 8.88 -7.79 6.77
CA GLN A 25 9.31 -9.18 6.98
C GLN A 25 10.78 -9.27 7.40
N ASP A 26 11.64 -8.47 6.78
CA ASP A 26 13.09 -8.51 7.03
C ASP A 26 13.54 -7.49 8.10
N CYS A 27 12.63 -6.67 8.62
CA CYS A 27 12.95 -5.60 9.56
C CYS A 27 13.21 -6.16 10.97
N LEU A 28 14.41 -5.95 11.52
CA LEU A 28 14.80 -6.37 12.87
C LEU A 28 14.38 -5.37 13.97
N ASP A 29 14.17 -4.10 13.60
CA ASP A 29 13.79 -3.04 14.51
C ASP A 29 12.27 -2.99 14.70
N GLU A 30 11.80 -3.25 15.93
CA GLU A 30 10.35 -3.35 16.21
C GLU A 30 9.61 -2.02 16.00
N GLU A 31 10.24 -0.88 16.30
CA GLU A 31 9.61 0.43 16.11
C GLU A 31 9.40 0.71 14.62
N LEU A 32 10.42 0.46 13.80
CA LEU A 32 10.37 0.58 12.36
C LEU A 32 9.39 -0.43 11.75
N ARG A 33 9.37 -1.68 12.25
CA ARG A 33 8.42 -2.70 11.82
C ARG A 33 6.97 -2.27 12.08
N ALA A 34 6.70 -1.65 13.23
CA ALA A 34 5.39 -1.07 13.53
C ALA A 34 5.02 0.06 12.55
N LYS A 35 5.96 0.96 12.24
CA LYS A 35 5.75 2.04 11.23
C LYS A 35 5.47 1.47 9.85
N LEU A 36 6.21 0.44 9.42
CA LEU A 36 6.01 -0.25 8.15
C LEU A 36 4.64 -0.93 8.08
N LYS A 37 4.19 -1.56 9.18
CA LYS A 37 2.84 -2.12 9.29
C LYS A 37 1.76 -1.06 9.08
N VAL A 38 1.87 0.11 9.73
CA VAL A 38 0.91 1.21 9.55
C VAL A 38 0.89 1.70 8.10
N ARG A 39 2.07 1.86 7.48
CA ARG A 39 2.18 2.26 6.05
C ARG A 39 1.57 1.23 5.12
N ALA A 40 1.88 -0.05 5.32
CA ALA A 40 1.32 -1.15 4.53
C ALA A 40 -0.22 -1.15 4.63
N SER A 41 -0.78 -1.03 5.83
CA SER A 41 -2.23 -0.94 6.03
C SER A 41 -2.85 0.26 5.34
N TYR A 42 -2.25 1.45 5.43
CA TYR A 42 -2.72 2.65 4.74
C TYR A 42 -2.80 2.43 3.22
N HIS A 43 -1.74 1.91 2.62
CA HIS A 43 -1.69 1.68 1.18
C HIS A 43 -2.68 0.58 0.76
N ASN A 44 -2.88 -0.47 1.56
CA ASN A 44 -3.89 -1.49 1.29
C ASN A 44 -5.30 -0.89 1.29
N SER A 45 -5.66 -0.12 2.32
CA SER A 45 -6.97 0.54 2.40
C SER A 45 -7.23 1.46 1.21
N LYS A 46 -6.21 2.20 0.75
CA LYS A 46 -6.32 3.03 -0.46
C LYS A 46 -6.46 2.22 -1.74
N ALA A 47 -5.76 1.10 -1.88
CA ALA A 47 -5.94 0.21 -3.02
C ALA A 47 -7.39 -0.33 -3.07
N VAL A 48 -7.94 -0.76 -1.93
CA VAL A 48 -9.36 -1.18 -1.83
C VAL A 48 -10.31 -0.04 -2.19
N GLU A 49 -10.07 1.17 -1.67
CA GLU A 49 -10.87 2.35 -2.00
C GLU A 49 -10.87 2.62 -3.52
N PHE A 50 -9.72 2.55 -4.19
CA PHE A 50 -9.64 2.76 -5.62
C PHE A 50 -10.23 1.60 -6.44
N SER A 51 -10.13 0.35 -5.99
CA SER A 51 -10.77 -0.78 -6.68
C SER A 51 -12.30 -0.68 -6.67
N LEU A 52 -12.89 -0.11 -5.60
CA LEU A 52 -14.32 0.14 -5.52
C LEU A 52 -14.78 1.29 -6.43
N LYS A 53 -13.86 2.16 -6.88
CA LYS A 53 -14.12 3.31 -7.75
C LYS A 53 -13.84 3.03 -9.23
N MET A 54 -13.32 1.84 -9.57
CA MET A 54 -13.03 1.41 -10.94
C MET A 54 -14.29 0.90 -11.65
#